data_AF-A0A3A5V903-F1
#
_entry.id   AF-A0A3A5V903-F1
#
_cell.length_a   1.000
_cell.length_b   1.000
_cell.length_c   1.000
_cell.angle_alpha   90.00
_cell.angle_beta   90.00
_cell.angle_gamma   90.00
#
_symmetry.space_group_name_H-M   'P 1'
#
loop_
_entity.id
_entity.type
_entity.pdbx_description
1 polymer ?
#
loop_
_entity_poly.entity_id
_entity_poly.type
_entity_poly.pdbx_seq_one_letter_code
_entity_poly.pdbx_strand_id
1 'polypeptide(L)'
;MSENGTITPETQIKELSEKLAEETERLLILMGAYEKQEKELVSTKAEIEVLEKEIVEREIEKESLEALLTEKDARIRDLEMKASKSGKQVEHLEPELQKMEEKFAREKDRLGKVFSIAEELDNDLRLAVVELQTRDEWYMAHMSLFEDLNKAIKVRYEMIEAAAEAERQSQHMGRAITERMDEMVEARAAEMTLSEASEIEEEASGEVSVSADSATDEAEAEDEWNWSESVLTGVMEKNGITDRDAFIEFAKAYDMDGNQYLKGSELGAAAADYVAKDEPAEEEPAEETAAEEEPAEESTEEDASSGPEVTWRSSGDSSADQ
;
A
#
# COMPACT_ATOMS: atom_id res chain seq x y z
N MET A 1 1.29 158.38 16.27
CA MET A 1 1.23 157.49 17.45
C MET A 1 2.18 156.34 17.13
N SER A 2 3.35 156.22 17.77
CA SER A 2 3.54 155.72 19.14
C SER A 2 2.85 154.36 19.34
N GLU A 3 3.55 153.27 19.70
CA GLU A 3 4.92 153.26 20.27
C GLU A 3 6.07 152.91 19.30
N ASN A 4 7.15 153.70 19.39
CA ASN A 4 8.51 153.16 19.24
C ASN A 4 8.85 152.37 20.51
N GLY A 5 8.17 151.24 20.72
CA GLY A 5 8.61 150.26 21.70
C GLY A 5 9.96 149.73 21.24
N THR A 6 11.01 149.93 22.04
CA THR A 6 12.34 149.44 21.71
C THR A 6 12.30 147.91 21.68
N ILE A 7 12.14 147.34 20.49
CA ILE A 7 12.39 145.93 20.23
C ILE A 7 13.90 145.76 20.38
N THR A 8 14.36 145.54 21.61
CA THR A 8 15.77 145.28 21.90
C THR A 8 16.20 144.04 21.12
N PRO A 9 17.48 143.91 20.74
CA PRO A 9 17.95 142.69 20.08
C PRO A 9 17.59 141.44 20.90
N GLU A 10 17.58 141.55 22.23
CA GLU A 10 17.12 140.51 23.15
C GLU A 10 15.67 140.04 22.91
N THR A 11 14.75 140.93 22.52
CA THR A 11 13.36 140.55 22.19
C THR A 11 13.24 139.88 20.83
N GLN A 12 13.99 140.32 19.81
CA GLN A 12 14.06 139.60 18.53
C GLN A 12 14.73 138.22 18.69
N ILE A 13 15.77 138.14 19.51
CA ILE A 13 16.45 136.88 19.87
C ILE A 13 15.48 135.95 20.61
N LYS A 14 14.62 136.46 21.49
CA LYS A 14 13.55 135.67 22.14
C LYS A 14 12.56 135.12 21.14
N GLU A 15 11.95 135.96 20.30
CA GLU A 15 11.00 135.51 19.27
C GLU A 15 11.62 134.48 18.30
N LEU A 16 12.89 134.66 17.92
CA LEU A 16 13.61 133.71 17.06
C LEU A 16 13.93 132.42 17.81
N SER A 17 14.26 132.46 19.10
CA SER A 17 14.47 131.26 19.93
C SER A 17 13.17 130.49 20.20
N GLU A 18 12.04 131.18 20.29
CA GLU A 18 10.70 130.59 20.48
C GLU A 18 10.24 129.89 19.20
N LYS A 19 10.40 130.54 18.03
CA LYS A 19 10.18 129.91 16.72
C LYS A 19 11.15 128.74 16.47
N LEU A 20 12.41 128.85 16.89
CA LEU A 20 13.36 127.73 16.85
C LEU A 20 12.87 126.56 17.72
N ALA A 21 12.37 126.84 18.92
CA ALA A 21 11.81 125.82 19.81
C ALA A 21 10.59 125.12 19.17
N GLU A 22 9.63 125.88 18.65
CA GLU A 22 8.46 125.33 17.93
C GLU A 22 8.87 124.41 16.77
N GLU A 23 9.81 124.83 15.90
CA GLU A 23 10.25 123.97 14.79
C GLU A 23 11.04 122.75 15.28
N THR A 24 11.80 122.84 16.39
CA THR A 24 12.43 121.65 16.99
C THR A 24 11.41 120.70 17.62
N GLU A 25 10.31 121.20 18.18
CA GLU A 25 9.21 120.36 18.70
C GLU A 25 8.48 119.66 17.54
N ARG A 26 8.16 120.38 16.47
CA ARG A 26 7.57 119.79 15.26
C ARG A 26 8.47 118.74 14.61
N LEU A 27 9.78 119.01 14.53
CA LEU A 27 10.76 118.03 14.04
C LEU A 27 10.83 116.79 14.95
N LEU A 28 10.79 116.96 16.27
CA LEU A 28 10.80 115.85 17.22
C LEU A 28 9.52 114.99 17.12
N ILE A 29 8.35 115.63 16.96
CA ILE A 29 7.09 114.93 16.70
C ILE A 29 7.14 114.17 15.36
N LEU A 30 7.68 114.79 14.31
CA LEU A 30 7.83 114.19 12.99
C LEU A 30 8.81 113.00 13.00
N MET A 31 9.94 113.11 13.68
CA MET A 31 10.86 111.98 13.89
C MET A 31 10.19 110.85 14.69
N GLY A 32 9.46 111.19 15.77
CA GLY A 32 8.67 110.23 16.53
C GLY A 32 7.49 109.59 15.76
N ALA A 33 7.10 110.15 14.61
CA ALA A 33 6.18 109.54 13.66
C ALA A 33 6.91 108.63 12.67
N TYR A 34 8.02 109.07 12.07
CA TYR A 34 8.85 108.25 11.19
C TYR A 34 9.41 107.01 11.91
N GLU A 35 9.82 107.14 13.17
CA GLU A 35 10.25 106.01 14.00
C GLU A 35 9.16 104.94 14.20
N LYS A 36 7.87 105.34 14.23
CA LYS A 36 6.75 104.39 14.33
C LYS A 36 6.51 103.73 12.98
N GLN A 37 6.47 104.53 11.92
CA GLN A 37 6.34 104.05 10.55
C GLN A 37 7.46 103.07 10.16
N GLU A 38 8.70 103.30 10.61
CA GLU A 38 9.81 102.38 10.39
C GLU A 38 9.62 101.05 11.13
N LYS A 39 9.15 101.08 12.39
CA LYS A 39 8.84 99.88 13.18
C LYS A 39 7.67 99.09 12.55
N GLU A 40 6.64 99.78 12.07
CA GLU A 40 5.51 99.19 11.32
C GLU A 40 5.96 98.58 9.98
N LEU A 41 6.84 99.25 9.23
CA LEU A 41 7.45 98.74 7.99
C LEU A 41 8.36 97.53 8.24
N VAL A 42 9.04 97.46 9.39
CA VAL A 42 9.82 96.26 9.78
C VAL A 42 8.90 95.10 10.16
N SER A 43 7.84 95.34 10.93
CA SER A 43 6.89 94.27 11.28
C SER A 43 6.15 93.70 10.06
N THR A 44 5.72 94.57 9.14
CA THR A 44 5.03 94.13 7.90
C THR A 44 5.97 93.43 6.93
N LYS A 45 7.26 93.78 6.88
CA LYS A 45 8.27 93.00 6.14
C LYS A 45 8.46 91.61 6.74
N ALA A 46 8.55 91.50 8.08
CA ALA A 46 8.65 90.21 8.74
C ALA A 46 7.41 89.33 8.52
N GLU A 47 6.21 89.93 8.47
CA GLU A 47 4.97 89.25 8.12
C GLU A 47 4.97 88.76 6.66
N ILE A 48 5.39 89.60 5.71
CA ILE A 48 5.57 89.22 4.29
C ILE A 48 6.59 88.08 4.17
N GLU A 49 7.75 88.17 4.83
CA GLU A 49 8.76 87.11 4.83
C GLU A 49 8.26 85.79 5.42
N VAL A 50 7.25 85.78 6.29
CA VAL A 50 6.60 84.54 6.78
C VAL A 50 5.60 84.04 5.75
N LEU A 51 4.74 84.90 5.22
CA LEU A 51 3.74 84.55 4.21
C LEU A 51 4.38 84.02 2.91
N GLU A 52 5.51 84.57 2.48
CA GLU A 52 6.29 84.06 1.33
C GLU A 52 6.78 82.63 1.57
N LYS A 53 7.22 82.29 2.79
CA LYS A 53 7.62 80.92 3.15
C LYS A 53 6.42 79.98 3.17
N GLU A 54 5.31 80.39 3.79
CA GLU A 54 4.07 79.59 3.80
C GLU A 54 3.49 79.37 2.38
N ILE A 55 3.68 80.31 1.45
CA ILE A 55 3.28 80.14 0.05
C ILE A 55 4.13 79.07 -0.62
N VAL A 56 5.47 79.13 -0.48
CA VAL A 56 6.38 78.11 -1.03
C VAL A 56 6.12 76.72 -0.42
N GLU A 57 5.87 76.64 0.88
CA GLU A 57 5.49 75.38 1.55
C GLU A 57 4.19 74.80 0.97
N ARG A 58 3.15 75.63 0.78
CA ARG A 58 1.88 75.20 0.16
C ARG A 58 1.99 74.87 -1.32
N GLU A 59 2.90 75.50 -2.06
CA GLU A 59 3.19 75.12 -3.45
C GLU A 59 3.89 73.75 -3.52
N ILE A 60 4.86 73.48 -2.63
CA ILE A 60 5.50 72.16 -2.51
C ILE A 60 4.49 71.07 -2.10
N GLU A 61 3.63 71.34 -1.10
CA GLU A 61 2.55 70.44 -0.71
C GLU A 61 1.63 70.13 -1.91
N LYS A 62 1.20 71.18 -2.63
CA LYS A 62 0.34 71.05 -3.80
C LYS A 62 1.00 70.23 -4.92
N GLU A 63 2.25 70.51 -5.27
CA GLU A 63 3.00 69.73 -6.28
C GLU A 63 3.13 68.25 -5.86
N SER A 64 3.37 67.98 -4.58
CA SER A 64 3.44 66.60 -4.07
C SER A 64 2.08 65.87 -4.16
N LEU A 65 0.97 66.57 -3.93
CA LEU A 65 -0.38 66.02 -4.06
C LEU A 65 -0.78 65.81 -5.53
N GLU A 66 -0.41 66.73 -6.42
CA GLU A 66 -0.61 66.57 -7.87
C GLU A 66 0.21 65.38 -8.42
N ALA A 67 1.46 65.21 -7.99
CA ALA A 67 2.27 64.04 -8.33
C ALA A 67 1.60 62.73 -7.88
N LEU A 68 1.18 62.64 -6.60
CA LEU A 68 0.46 61.47 -6.05
C LEU A 68 -0.88 61.20 -6.74
N LEU A 69 -1.56 62.24 -7.26
CA LEU A 69 -2.78 62.09 -8.05
C LEU A 69 -2.46 61.48 -9.42
N THR A 70 -1.45 61.98 -10.13
CA THR A 70 -1.05 61.42 -11.43
C THR A 70 -0.56 59.96 -11.34
N GLU A 71 0.12 59.58 -10.25
CA GLU A 71 0.49 58.17 -9.99
C GLU A 71 -0.76 57.30 -9.78
N LYS A 72 -1.73 57.77 -8.98
CA LYS A 72 -2.99 57.06 -8.75
C LYS A 72 -3.78 56.89 -10.05
N ASP A 73 -3.89 57.92 -10.87
CA ASP A 73 -4.58 57.82 -12.16
C ASP A 73 -3.88 56.85 -13.12
N ALA A 74 -2.53 56.83 -13.13
CA ALA A 74 -1.78 55.85 -13.91
C ALA A 74 -2.05 54.42 -13.41
N ARG A 75 -2.04 54.21 -12.10
CA ARG A 75 -2.32 52.93 -11.44
C ARG A 75 -3.77 52.46 -11.65
N ILE A 76 -4.74 53.38 -11.68
CA ILE A 76 -6.15 53.10 -12.00
C ILE A 76 -6.25 52.63 -13.46
N ARG A 77 -5.69 53.37 -14.42
CA ARG A 77 -5.66 52.99 -15.84
C ARG A 77 -5.00 51.63 -16.07
N ASP A 78 -3.92 51.33 -15.35
CA ASP A 78 -3.25 50.02 -15.37
C ASP A 78 -4.14 48.89 -14.83
N LEU A 79 -4.94 49.15 -13.80
CA LEU A 79 -5.90 48.18 -13.25
C LEU A 79 -7.10 47.98 -14.19
N GLU A 80 -7.63 49.04 -14.80
CA GLU A 80 -8.68 48.96 -15.84
C GLU A 80 -8.19 48.17 -17.07
N MET A 81 -6.94 48.39 -17.50
CA MET A 81 -6.30 47.66 -18.58
C MET A 81 -5.95 46.22 -18.22
N LYS A 82 -5.84 45.87 -16.93
CA LYS A 82 -5.73 44.48 -16.46
C LYS A 82 -7.10 43.80 -16.39
N ALA A 83 -8.10 44.46 -15.78
CA ALA A 83 -9.47 43.98 -15.64
C ALA A 83 -10.16 43.74 -17.00
N SER A 84 -9.94 44.63 -17.97
CA SER A 84 -10.47 44.45 -19.34
C SER A 84 -9.75 43.37 -20.16
N LYS A 85 -8.50 43.03 -19.82
CA LYS A 85 -7.80 41.86 -20.39
C LYS A 85 -8.31 40.57 -19.75
N SER A 86 -8.43 40.50 -18.43
CA SER A 86 -8.95 39.32 -17.75
C SER A 86 -10.43 39.07 -18.06
N GLY A 87 -11.25 40.11 -18.21
CA GLY A 87 -12.63 39.99 -18.70
C GLY A 87 -12.70 39.28 -20.06
N LYS A 88 -11.90 39.73 -21.04
CA LYS A 88 -11.81 39.10 -22.37
C LYS A 88 -11.22 37.69 -22.35
N GLN A 89 -10.35 37.39 -21.40
CA GLN A 89 -9.88 36.01 -21.18
C GLN A 89 -10.99 35.12 -20.64
N VAL A 90 -11.82 35.61 -19.70
CA VAL A 90 -13.01 34.88 -19.22
C VAL A 90 -14.02 34.69 -20.34
N GLU A 91 -14.36 35.74 -21.11
CA GLU A 91 -15.25 35.67 -22.28
C GLU A 91 -14.82 34.62 -23.33
N HIS A 92 -13.50 34.37 -23.47
CA HIS A 92 -12.98 33.35 -24.38
C HIS A 92 -12.96 31.95 -23.74
N LEU A 93 -12.59 31.83 -22.46
CA LEU A 93 -12.47 30.55 -21.76
C LEU A 93 -13.82 29.95 -21.35
N GLU A 94 -14.82 30.77 -21.05
CA GLU A 94 -16.17 30.33 -20.68
C GLU A 94 -16.82 29.37 -21.72
N PRO A 95 -16.86 29.68 -23.04
CA PRO A 95 -17.36 28.76 -24.05
C PRO A 95 -16.42 27.58 -24.35
N GLU A 96 -15.20 27.54 -23.81
CA GLU A 96 -14.33 26.35 -23.86
C GLU A 96 -14.56 25.44 -22.65
N LEU A 97 -14.74 26.03 -21.46
CA LEU A 97 -15.16 25.35 -20.25
C LEU A 97 -16.52 24.66 -20.46
N GLN A 98 -17.53 25.36 -20.99
CA GLN A 98 -18.83 24.77 -21.31
C GLN A 98 -18.70 23.56 -22.25
N LYS A 99 -17.87 23.65 -23.30
CA LYS A 99 -17.62 22.51 -24.21
C LYS A 99 -16.90 21.35 -23.53
N MET A 100 -16.07 21.61 -22.52
CA MET A 100 -15.42 20.56 -21.71
C MET A 100 -16.42 19.93 -20.73
N GLU A 101 -17.24 20.73 -20.05
CA GLU A 101 -18.34 20.26 -19.20
C GLU A 101 -19.32 19.37 -19.97
N GLU A 102 -19.71 19.76 -21.19
CA GLU A 102 -20.53 18.91 -22.05
C GLU A 102 -19.84 17.59 -22.44
N LYS A 103 -18.51 17.58 -22.65
CA LYS A 103 -17.75 16.33 -22.91
C LYS A 103 -17.75 15.45 -21.67
N PHE A 104 -17.42 16.00 -20.51
CA PHE A 104 -17.45 15.27 -19.24
C PHE A 104 -18.85 14.74 -18.91
N ALA A 105 -19.92 15.46 -19.24
CA ALA A 105 -21.29 14.96 -19.14
C ALA A 105 -21.54 13.77 -20.08
N ARG A 106 -21.18 13.87 -21.37
CA ARG A 106 -21.30 12.77 -22.35
C ARG A 106 -20.47 11.55 -21.97
N GLU A 107 -19.28 11.76 -21.41
CA GLU A 107 -18.38 10.70 -20.94
C GLU A 107 -18.89 10.06 -19.64
N LYS A 108 -19.44 10.84 -18.71
CA LYS A 108 -20.15 10.34 -17.53
C LYS A 108 -21.37 9.48 -17.92
N ASP A 109 -22.19 9.94 -18.87
CA ASP A 109 -23.33 9.17 -19.39
C ASP A 109 -22.89 7.89 -20.12
N ARG A 110 -21.74 7.92 -20.81
CA ARG A 110 -21.15 6.74 -21.45
C ARG A 110 -20.62 5.75 -20.41
N LEU A 111 -19.89 6.23 -19.40
CA LEU A 111 -19.39 5.40 -18.30
C LEU A 111 -20.55 4.78 -17.51
N GLY A 112 -21.59 5.55 -17.18
CA GLY A 112 -22.79 5.02 -16.52
C GLY A 112 -23.42 3.85 -17.28
N LYS A 113 -23.54 3.95 -18.61
CA LYS A 113 -24.02 2.85 -19.46
C LYS A 113 -23.09 1.64 -19.46
N VAL A 114 -21.76 1.86 -19.45
CA VAL A 114 -20.77 0.76 -19.36
C VAL A 114 -20.85 0.08 -17.98
N PHE A 115 -21.06 0.83 -16.90
CA PHE A 115 -21.28 0.26 -15.57
C PHE A 115 -22.58 -0.54 -15.50
N SER A 116 -23.72 -0.04 -16.03
CA SER A 116 -24.95 -0.83 -16.06
C SER A 116 -24.81 -2.11 -16.89
N ILE A 117 -24.12 -2.09 -18.03
CA ILE A 117 -23.83 -3.30 -18.81
C ILE A 117 -22.90 -4.26 -18.04
N ALA A 118 -21.93 -3.74 -17.28
CA ALA A 118 -21.07 -4.57 -16.44
C ALA A 118 -21.85 -5.20 -15.26
N GLU A 119 -22.78 -4.47 -14.65
CA GLU A 119 -23.70 -4.98 -13.62
C GLU A 119 -24.66 -6.04 -14.19
N GLU A 120 -25.18 -5.85 -15.40
CA GLU A 120 -25.98 -6.86 -16.12
C GLU A 120 -25.15 -8.13 -16.36
N LEU A 121 -23.94 -8.02 -16.92
CA LEU A 121 -23.04 -9.16 -17.18
C LEU A 121 -22.57 -9.89 -15.92
N ASP A 122 -22.33 -9.18 -14.82
CA ASP A 122 -21.96 -9.74 -13.52
C ASP A 122 -23.13 -10.49 -12.86
N ASN A 123 -24.38 -10.03 -13.07
CA ASN A 123 -25.57 -10.77 -12.67
C ASN A 123 -25.81 -12.01 -13.54
N ASP A 124 -25.65 -11.92 -14.86
CA ASP A 124 -25.73 -13.07 -15.77
C ASP A 124 -24.66 -14.12 -15.43
N LEU A 125 -23.44 -13.70 -15.08
CA LEU A 125 -22.36 -14.58 -14.63
C LEU A 125 -22.73 -15.30 -13.32
N ARG A 126 -23.30 -14.59 -12.33
CA ARG A 126 -23.80 -15.22 -11.09
C ARG A 126 -24.88 -16.26 -11.37
N LEU A 127 -25.83 -15.96 -12.26
CA LEU A 127 -26.88 -16.90 -12.66
C LEU A 127 -26.27 -18.14 -13.31
N ALA A 128 -25.36 -17.98 -14.27
CA ALA A 128 -24.67 -19.09 -14.92
C ALA A 128 -23.85 -19.95 -13.94
N VAL A 129 -23.21 -19.35 -12.93
CA VAL A 129 -22.49 -20.10 -11.88
C VAL A 129 -23.46 -20.92 -11.02
N VAL A 130 -24.63 -20.39 -10.66
CA VAL A 130 -25.65 -21.14 -9.90
C VAL A 130 -26.31 -22.24 -10.75
N GLU A 131 -26.53 -22.02 -12.04
CA GLU A 131 -26.98 -23.06 -12.98
C GLU A 131 -25.96 -24.19 -13.12
N LEU A 132 -24.65 -23.87 -13.20
CA LEU A 132 -23.59 -24.87 -13.19
C LEU A 132 -23.52 -25.64 -11.86
N GLN A 133 -23.63 -24.96 -10.72
CA GLN A 133 -23.64 -25.60 -9.40
C GLN A 133 -24.82 -26.57 -9.24
N THR A 134 -26.05 -26.13 -9.54
CA THR A 134 -27.24 -27.00 -9.45
C THR A 134 -27.21 -28.16 -10.45
N ARG A 135 -26.60 -27.98 -11.62
CA ARG A 135 -26.31 -29.07 -12.57
C ARG A 135 -25.31 -30.08 -12.00
N ASP A 136 -24.28 -29.61 -11.31
CA ASP A 136 -23.22 -30.47 -10.79
C ASP A 136 -23.64 -31.19 -9.49
N GLU A 137 -24.46 -30.55 -8.64
CA GLU A 137 -25.23 -31.19 -7.58
C GLU A 137 -26.14 -32.30 -8.12
N TRP A 138 -26.88 -32.03 -9.20
CA TRP A 138 -27.70 -33.03 -9.88
C TRP A 138 -26.86 -34.20 -10.39
N TYR A 139 -25.71 -33.95 -11.02
CA TYR A 139 -24.80 -35.01 -11.46
C TYR A 139 -24.26 -35.85 -10.30
N MET A 140 -23.81 -35.23 -9.20
CA MET A 140 -23.36 -35.96 -8.01
C MET A 140 -24.47 -36.85 -7.42
N ALA A 141 -25.70 -36.32 -7.32
CA ALA A 141 -26.87 -37.06 -6.85
C ALA A 141 -27.31 -38.21 -7.79
N HIS A 142 -26.92 -38.18 -9.07
CA HIS A 142 -27.15 -39.29 -10.00
C HIS A 142 -25.99 -40.29 -10.02
N MET A 143 -24.74 -39.85 -9.82
CA MET A 143 -23.60 -40.76 -9.73
C MET A 143 -23.64 -41.60 -8.45
N SER A 144 -24.08 -41.04 -7.31
CA SER A 144 -24.26 -41.81 -6.07
C SER A 144 -25.26 -42.97 -6.22
N LEU A 145 -26.32 -42.80 -7.02
CA LEU A 145 -27.25 -43.90 -7.34
C LEU A 145 -26.58 -45.04 -8.13
N PHE A 146 -25.62 -44.74 -9.01
CA PHE A 146 -24.83 -45.77 -9.70
C PHE A 146 -23.80 -46.43 -8.77
N GLU A 147 -23.20 -45.69 -7.85
CA GLU A 147 -22.36 -46.29 -6.80
C GLU A 147 -23.16 -47.20 -5.87
N ASP A 148 -24.34 -46.79 -5.43
CA ASP A 148 -25.19 -47.58 -4.53
C ASP A 148 -25.77 -48.80 -5.23
N LEU A 149 -26.09 -48.71 -6.53
CA LEU A 149 -26.38 -49.87 -7.37
C LEU A 149 -25.18 -50.82 -7.46
N ASN A 150 -23.96 -50.30 -7.62
CA ASN A 150 -22.72 -51.11 -7.65
C ASN A 150 -22.47 -51.80 -6.29
N LYS A 151 -22.65 -51.09 -5.16
CA LYS A 151 -22.61 -51.64 -3.80
C LYS A 151 -23.65 -52.76 -3.63
N ALA A 152 -24.90 -52.54 -4.04
CA ALA A 152 -25.97 -53.54 -3.98
C ALA A 152 -25.72 -54.76 -4.88
N ILE A 153 -25.09 -54.56 -6.05
CA ILE A 153 -24.67 -55.65 -6.94
C ILE A 153 -23.56 -56.50 -6.29
N LYS A 154 -22.57 -55.88 -5.65
CA LYS A 154 -21.51 -56.59 -4.91
C LYS A 154 -22.06 -57.40 -3.75
N VAL A 155 -22.89 -56.81 -2.88
CA VAL A 155 -23.58 -57.52 -1.79
C VAL A 155 -24.41 -58.69 -2.34
N ARG A 156 -25.05 -58.54 -3.50
CA ARG A 156 -25.75 -59.65 -4.16
C ARG A 156 -24.82 -60.76 -4.64
N TYR A 157 -23.61 -60.46 -5.13
CA TYR A 157 -22.61 -61.48 -5.46
C TYR A 157 -22.10 -62.19 -4.21
N GLU A 158 -21.73 -61.44 -3.17
CA GLU A 158 -21.30 -61.98 -1.87
C GLU A 158 -22.35 -62.92 -1.26
N MET A 159 -23.65 -62.55 -1.34
CA MET A 159 -24.76 -63.43 -0.92
C MET A 159 -24.92 -64.68 -1.79
N ILE A 160 -24.64 -64.61 -3.09
CA ILE A 160 -24.70 -65.77 -4.01
C ILE A 160 -23.51 -66.69 -3.78
N GLU A 161 -22.32 -66.14 -3.53
CA GLU A 161 -21.11 -66.89 -3.22
C GLU A 161 -21.26 -67.61 -1.87
N ALA A 162 -21.68 -66.90 -0.81
CA ALA A 162 -21.99 -67.51 0.48
C ALA A 162 -23.10 -68.58 0.40
N ALA A 163 -24.13 -68.37 -0.44
CA ALA A 163 -25.17 -69.37 -0.67
C ALA A 163 -24.66 -70.59 -1.45
N ALA A 164 -23.79 -70.39 -2.45
CA ALA A 164 -23.18 -71.47 -3.22
C ALA A 164 -22.13 -72.25 -2.40
N GLU A 165 -21.40 -71.59 -1.51
CA GLU A 165 -20.53 -72.23 -0.53
C GLU A 165 -21.32 -73.02 0.51
N ALA A 166 -22.40 -72.44 1.06
CA ALA A 166 -23.31 -73.16 1.94
C ALA A 166 -23.97 -74.36 1.25
N GLU A 167 -24.36 -74.23 -0.03
CA GLU A 167 -24.84 -75.37 -0.81
C GLU A 167 -23.73 -76.42 -0.97
N ARG A 168 -22.52 -76.02 -1.37
CA ARG A 168 -21.36 -76.92 -1.53
C ARG A 168 -21.04 -77.66 -0.23
N GLN A 169 -21.01 -76.94 0.91
CA GLN A 169 -20.83 -77.52 2.24
C GLN A 169 -21.97 -78.48 2.59
N SER A 170 -23.23 -78.15 2.27
CA SER A 170 -24.37 -79.05 2.45
C SER A 170 -24.31 -80.28 1.55
N GLN A 171 -23.78 -80.18 0.33
CA GLN A 171 -23.54 -81.31 -0.56
C GLN A 171 -22.39 -82.19 -0.07
N HIS A 172 -21.31 -81.60 0.47
CA HIS A 172 -20.20 -82.36 1.08
C HIS A 172 -20.64 -83.05 2.37
N MET A 173 -21.40 -82.37 3.23
CA MET A 173 -22.02 -82.99 4.42
C MET A 173 -23.05 -84.05 4.02
N GLY A 174 -23.82 -83.82 2.96
CA GLY A 174 -24.74 -84.80 2.39
C GLY A 174 -24.03 -86.06 1.91
N ARG A 175 -22.90 -85.92 1.20
CA ARG A 175 -22.03 -87.04 0.80
C ARG A 175 -21.45 -87.76 2.01
N ALA A 176 -20.91 -87.05 2.99
CA ALA A 176 -20.42 -87.65 4.24
C ALA A 176 -21.51 -88.31 5.10
N ILE A 177 -22.79 -87.97 4.89
CA ILE A 177 -23.94 -88.63 5.50
C ILE A 177 -24.35 -89.87 4.69
N THR A 178 -24.34 -89.82 3.35
CA THR A 178 -24.58 -91.03 2.53
C THR A 178 -23.46 -92.04 2.68
N GLU A 179 -22.20 -91.61 2.66
CA GLU A 179 -21.03 -92.46 2.88
C GLU A 179 -21.11 -93.15 4.25
N ARG A 180 -21.46 -92.44 5.34
CA ARG A 180 -21.72 -93.08 6.64
C ARG A 180 -22.95 -93.96 6.69
N MET A 181 -23.97 -93.70 5.88
CA MET A 181 -25.16 -94.54 5.82
C MET A 181 -24.89 -95.82 5.02
N ASP A 182 -24.10 -95.72 3.96
CA ASP A 182 -23.61 -96.85 3.17
C ASP A 182 -22.60 -97.66 3.99
N GLU A 183 -21.65 -97.03 4.72
CA GLU A 183 -20.79 -97.69 5.73
C GLU A 183 -21.63 -98.42 6.80
N MET A 184 -22.74 -97.85 7.26
CA MET A 184 -23.62 -98.49 8.24
C MET A 184 -24.44 -99.64 7.63
N VAL A 185 -24.82 -99.54 6.36
CA VAL A 185 -25.50 -100.60 5.61
C VAL A 185 -24.52 -101.73 5.27
N GLU A 186 -23.28 -101.42 4.90
CA GLU A 186 -22.19 -102.38 4.70
C GLU A 186 -21.77 -103.03 6.01
N ALA A 187 -21.64 -102.28 7.12
CA ALA A 187 -21.39 -102.84 8.44
C ALA A 187 -22.52 -103.75 8.91
N ARG A 188 -23.79 -103.42 8.60
CA ARG A 188 -24.94 -104.28 8.90
C ARG A 188 -25.07 -105.48 7.96
N ALA A 189 -24.67 -105.33 6.70
CA ALA A 189 -24.54 -106.45 5.77
C ALA A 189 -23.39 -107.38 6.19
N ALA A 190 -22.31 -106.81 6.72
CA ALA A 190 -21.20 -107.52 7.33
C ALA A 190 -21.61 -108.18 8.65
N GLU A 191 -22.44 -107.58 9.51
CA GLU A 191 -23.06 -108.29 10.65
C GLU A 191 -23.94 -109.46 10.17
N MET A 192 -24.65 -109.30 9.05
CA MET A 192 -25.51 -110.35 8.51
C MET A 192 -24.69 -111.50 7.90
N THR A 193 -23.65 -111.22 7.12
CA THR A 193 -22.73 -112.26 6.60
C THR A 193 -21.80 -112.81 7.66
N LEU A 194 -21.45 -112.03 8.71
CA LEU A 194 -20.79 -112.53 9.91
C LEU A 194 -21.73 -113.45 10.70
N SER A 195 -23.05 -113.21 10.70
CA SER A 195 -24.00 -114.14 11.29
C SER A 195 -24.07 -115.46 10.51
N GLU A 196 -24.11 -115.42 9.17
CA GLU A 196 -24.02 -116.62 8.33
C GLU A 196 -22.64 -117.31 8.39
N ALA A 197 -21.56 -116.57 8.64
CA ALA A 197 -20.21 -117.11 8.84
C ALA A 197 -19.96 -117.60 10.28
N SER A 198 -20.72 -117.13 11.27
CA SER A 198 -20.55 -117.51 12.69
C SER A 198 -20.97 -118.95 13.01
N GLU A 199 -21.53 -119.68 12.04
CA GLU A 199 -21.62 -121.14 12.12
C GLU A 199 -20.30 -121.86 11.75
N ILE A 200 -19.21 -121.14 11.40
CA ILE A 200 -17.89 -121.70 11.04
C ILE A 200 -16.71 -120.98 11.74
N GLU A 201 -16.34 -121.52 12.91
CA GLU A 201 -15.04 -121.44 13.62
C GLU A 201 -14.56 -120.10 14.26
N GLU A 202 -13.71 -120.25 15.28
CA GLU A 202 -13.24 -119.22 16.22
C GLU A 202 -11.75 -118.86 16.01
N GLU A 203 -11.36 -117.58 16.20
CA GLU A 203 -10.27 -117.09 17.10
C GLU A 203 -9.51 -115.80 16.67
N ALA A 204 -9.07 -115.05 17.69
CA ALA A 204 -7.80 -114.27 17.77
C ALA A 204 -7.53 -112.95 16.95
N SER A 205 -8.26 -111.88 17.29
CA SER A 205 -7.73 -110.64 17.93
C SER A 205 -6.50 -109.82 17.39
N GLY A 206 -6.77 -108.57 16.93
CA GLY A 206 -6.00 -107.32 17.23
C GLY A 206 -4.74 -106.97 16.40
N GLU A 207 -4.24 -105.72 16.34
CA GLU A 207 -4.71 -104.36 16.73
C GLU A 207 -3.74 -103.25 16.14
N VAL A 208 -4.01 -101.95 16.35
CA VAL A 208 -3.05 -100.78 16.39
C VAL A 208 -2.67 -99.97 15.09
N SER A 209 -3.21 -98.73 14.99
CA SER A 209 -2.53 -97.40 14.76
C SER A 209 -1.86 -97.00 13.42
N VAL A 210 -1.45 -95.72 13.16
CA VAL A 210 -2.13 -94.38 12.99
C VAL A 210 -1.16 -93.39 12.23
N SER A 211 -1.70 -92.28 11.69
CA SER A 211 -1.08 -90.92 11.54
C SER A 211 0.11 -90.56 10.61
N ALA A 212 -0.01 -89.32 10.04
CA ALA A 212 1.03 -88.24 9.91
C ALA A 212 2.23 -88.44 8.92
N ASP A 213 2.95 -87.42 8.38
CA ASP A 213 2.88 -85.92 8.36
C ASP A 213 3.72 -85.38 7.14
N SER A 214 3.95 -84.08 6.82
CA SER A 214 3.62 -82.75 7.42
C SER A 214 3.14 -81.76 6.31
N ALA A 215 3.38 -80.44 6.11
CA ALA A 215 4.42 -79.40 6.38
C ALA A 215 5.80 -79.62 5.70
N THR A 216 6.64 -78.62 5.34
CA THR A 216 6.69 -77.13 5.52
C THR A 216 7.45 -76.56 4.27
N ASP A 217 7.25 -75.37 3.68
CA ASP A 217 7.22 -73.96 4.13
C ASP A 217 8.53 -73.46 4.81
N GLU A 218 8.88 -72.17 4.61
CA GLU A 218 9.75 -71.26 5.40
C GLU A 218 10.43 -70.13 4.59
N ALA A 219 10.78 -69.01 5.25
CA ALA A 219 11.46 -67.85 4.67
C ALA A 219 12.29 -67.06 5.73
N GLU A 220 13.36 -66.36 5.31
CA GLU A 220 14.15 -65.46 6.17
C GLU A 220 14.53 -64.15 5.46
N ALA A 221 14.76 -63.08 6.23
CA ALA A 221 15.26 -61.79 5.78
C ALA A 221 16.09 -61.13 6.91
N GLU A 222 17.21 -60.49 6.57
CA GLU A 222 18.10 -59.75 7.50
C GLU A 222 18.09 -58.24 7.18
N ASP A 223 18.74 -57.41 8.02
CA ASP A 223 18.70 -55.94 8.03
C ASP A 223 19.32 -55.21 6.81
N GLU A 224 18.79 -55.42 5.60
CA GLU A 224 19.13 -54.59 4.43
C GLU A 224 18.39 -53.24 4.45
N TRP A 225 19.15 -52.15 4.54
CA TRP A 225 18.65 -50.80 4.28
C TRP A 225 18.17 -50.68 2.85
N ASN A 226 16.93 -50.21 2.66
CA ASN A 226 16.32 -50.12 1.33
C ASN A 226 16.21 -48.66 0.86
N TRP A 227 16.25 -48.44 -0.45
CA TRP A 227 15.98 -47.14 -1.07
C TRP A 227 15.51 -47.33 -2.51
N SER A 228 14.91 -46.29 -3.09
CA SER A 228 14.58 -46.29 -4.52
C SER A 228 15.79 -45.84 -5.34
N GLU A 229 16.47 -46.81 -5.98
CA GLU A 229 17.72 -46.60 -6.73
C GLU A 229 17.63 -45.43 -7.74
N SER A 230 16.55 -45.36 -8.53
CA SER A 230 16.30 -44.28 -9.49
C SER A 230 16.17 -42.89 -8.85
N VAL A 231 15.81 -42.81 -7.57
CA VAL A 231 15.70 -41.57 -6.81
C VAL A 231 17.05 -41.21 -6.19
N LEU A 232 17.81 -42.20 -5.70
CA LEU A 232 19.19 -42.01 -5.26
C LEU A 232 20.05 -41.44 -6.40
N THR A 233 20.04 -42.06 -7.59
CA THR A 233 20.81 -41.57 -8.74
C THR A 233 20.34 -40.20 -9.19
N GLY A 234 19.03 -39.95 -9.26
CA GLY A 234 18.48 -38.63 -9.65
C GLY A 234 18.82 -37.51 -8.65
N VAL A 235 18.93 -37.83 -7.35
CA VAL A 235 19.37 -36.90 -6.31
C VAL A 235 20.89 -36.66 -6.40
N MET A 236 21.70 -37.69 -6.63
CA MET A 236 23.15 -37.54 -6.82
C MET A 236 23.48 -36.72 -8.08
N GLU A 237 22.86 -37.04 -9.22
CA GLU A 237 23.06 -36.31 -10.50
C GLU A 237 22.64 -34.84 -10.38
N LYS A 238 21.53 -34.55 -9.69
CA LYS A 238 21.04 -33.17 -9.49
C LYS A 238 21.99 -32.32 -8.63
N ASN A 239 22.64 -32.93 -7.63
CA ASN A 239 23.48 -32.23 -6.66
C ASN A 239 25.00 -32.43 -6.89
N GLY A 240 25.40 -33.10 -7.97
CA GLY A 240 26.81 -33.28 -8.37
C GLY A 240 27.62 -34.27 -7.52
N ILE A 241 26.97 -35.07 -6.68
CA ILE A 241 27.62 -35.96 -5.70
C ILE A 241 28.26 -37.16 -6.42
N THR A 242 29.58 -37.33 -6.31
CA THR A 242 30.31 -38.48 -6.89
C THR A 242 30.35 -39.70 -5.96
N ASP A 243 30.51 -39.47 -4.66
CA ASP A 243 30.90 -40.51 -3.70
C ASP A 243 29.66 -41.19 -3.09
N ARG A 244 29.03 -42.03 -3.93
CA ARG A 244 27.81 -42.78 -3.64
C ARG A 244 27.73 -43.34 -2.22
N ASP A 245 28.74 -44.10 -1.81
CA ASP A 245 28.64 -44.91 -0.59
C ASP A 245 28.79 -44.03 0.67
N ALA A 246 29.64 -43.00 0.60
CA ALA A 246 29.74 -41.98 1.65
C ALA A 246 28.44 -41.17 1.78
N PHE A 247 27.78 -40.86 0.66
CA PHE A 247 26.48 -40.21 0.66
C PHE A 247 25.37 -41.11 1.24
N ILE A 248 25.35 -42.42 0.92
CA ILE A 248 24.42 -43.39 1.54
C ILE A 248 24.66 -43.47 3.05
N GLU A 249 25.91 -43.50 3.53
CA GLU A 249 26.22 -43.50 4.96
C GLU A 249 25.76 -42.21 5.66
N PHE A 250 25.91 -41.05 5.03
CA PHE A 250 25.38 -39.79 5.53
C PHE A 250 23.83 -39.79 5.57
N ALA A 251 23.18 -40.27 4.51
CA ALA A 251 21.72 -40.30 4.39
C ALA A 251 21.03 -41.21 5.42
N LYS A 252 21.70 -42.25 5.93
CA LYS A 252 21.18 -43.09 7.04
C LYS A 252 20.86 -42.29 8.32
N ALA A 253 21.47 -41.12 8.51
CA ALA A 253 21.16 -40.22 9.63
C ALA A 253 19.87 -39.38 9.41
N TYR A 254 19.27 -39.43 8.22
CA TYR A 254 18.09 -38.67 7.82
C TYR A 254 16.82 -39.53 7.72
N ASP A 255 16.87 -40.80 8.14
CA ASP A 255 15.67 -41.62 8.37
C ASP A 255 14.88 -41.05 9.58
N MET A 256 13.83 -40.30 9.28
CA MET A 256 13.02 -39.57 10.26
C MET A 256 11.80 -40.36 10.77
N ASP A 257 11.40 -41.44 10.10
CA ASP A 257 10.30 -42.32 10.55
C ASP A 257 10.75 -43.72 10.99
N GLY A 258 12.07 -44.00 10.92
CA GLY A 258 12.72 -45.14 11.57
C GLY A 258 12.42 -46.49 10.91
N ASN A 259 12.17 -46.49 9.60
CA ASN A 259 11.73 -47.67 8.85
C ASN A 259 12.82 -48.30 7.97
N GLN A 260 14.08 -47.83 8.06
CA GLN A 260 15.22 -48.30 7.27
C GLN A 260 15.03 -48.13 5.74
N TYR A 261 14.07 -47.29 5.31
CA TYR A 261 13.80 -46.96 3.91
C TYR A 261 13.96 -45.46 3.61
N LEU A 262 15.01 -45.11 2.87
CA LEU A 262 15.33 -43.72 2.53
C LEU A 262 14.44 -43.20 1.40
N LYS A 263 13.56 -42.24 1.70
CA LYS A 263 12.65 -41.60 0.74
C LYS A 263 13.35 -40.47 -0.01
N GLY A 264 12.82 -40.10 -1.18
CA GLY A 264 13.37 -39.02 -2.01
C GLY A 264 13.42 -37.64 -1.34
N SER A 265 12.55 -37.39 -0.35
CA SER A 265 12.60 -36.19 0.49
C SER A 265 13.78 -36.20 1.46
N GLU A 266 14.08 -37.36 2.05
CA GLU A 266 15.15 -37.55 3.04
C GLU A 266 16.51 -37.58 2.34
N LEU A 267 16.62 -38.30 1.22
CA LEU A 267 17.75 -38.22 0.30
C LEU A 267 17.97 -36.80 -0.23
N GLY A 268 16.89 -36.07 -0.56
CA GLY A 268 16.95 -34.69 -1.03
C GLY A 268 17.48 -33.70 0.02
N ALA A 269 17.06 -33.85 1.27
CA ALA A 269 17.57 -33.06 2.39
C ALA A 269 19.03 -33.42 2.72
N ALA A 270 19.32 -34.72 2.83
CA ALA A 270 20.68 -35.22 3.04
C ALA A 270 21.65 -34.76 1.95
N ALA A 271 21.21 -34.65 0.68
CA ALA A 271 22.08 -34.19 -0.41
C ALA A 271 22.42 -32.70 -0.31
N ALA A 272 21.48 -31.86 0.13
CA ALA A 272 21.74 -30.44 0.37
C ALA A 272 22.75 -30.26 1.51
N ASP A 273 22.53 -30.95 2.63
CA ASP A 273 23.41 -30.90 3.81
C ASP A 273 24.77 -31.58 3.56
N TYR A 274 24.84 -32.57 2.68
CA TYR A 274 26.10 -33.20 2.25
C TYR A 274 26.93 -32.22 1.43
N VAL A 275 26.35 -31.58 0.41
CA VAL A 275 27.06 -30.58 -0.42
C VAL A 275 27.50 -29.38 0.42
N ALA A 276 26.64 -28.86 1.30
CA ALA A 276 26.99 -27.77 2.23
C ALA A 276 28.06 -28.14 3.28
N LYS A 277 28.43 -29.41 3.37
CA LYS A 277 29.48 -29.94 4.27
C LYS A 277 30.75 -30.38 3.52
N ASP A 278 30.65 -30.58 2.21
CA ASP A 278 31.78 -30.84 1.30
C ASP A 278 32.38 -29.54 0.74
N GLU A 279 31.71 -28.38 0.95
CA GLU A 279 32.35 -27.07 0.85
C GLU A 279 33.41 -26.92 1.96
N PRO A 280 34.71 -26.76 1.62
CA PRO A 280 35.77 -26.66 2.62
C PRO A 280 35.75 -25.29 3.31
N ALA A 281 35.81 -25.29 4.64
CA ALA A 281 35.70 -24.07 5.44
C ALA A 281 36.85 -23.07 5.22
N GLU A 282 36.53 -21.90 4.67
CA GLU A 282 37.25 -20.64 4.90
C GLU A 282 36.31 -19.60 5.55
N GLU A 283 36.76 -19.06 6.69
CA GLU A 283 36.34 -17.80 7.35
C GLU A 283 34.87 -17.61 7.83
N GLU A 284 34.60 -18.07 9.05
CA GLU A 284 33.76 -17.35 10.03
C GLU A 284 34.46 -16.06 10.54
N PRO A 285 33.77 -15.09 11.19
CA PRO A 285 32.33 -14.78 11.20
C PRO A 285 31.99 -13.26 11.09
N ALA A 286 30.71 -12.90 10.91
CA ALA A 286 30.19 -11.55 11.20
C ALA A 286 28.69 -11.56 11.56
N GLU A 287 28.25 -10.62 12.42
CA GLU A 287 26.90 -10.53 12.98
C GLU A 287 25.96 -9.53 12.25
N GLU A 288 24.66 -9.85 12.28
CA GLU A 288 23.48 -8.96 12.34
C GLU A 288 23.11 -7.93 11.23
N THR A 289 21.81 -7.63 11.19
CA THR A 289 21.06 -6.62 10.39
C THR A 289 21.01 -6.87 8.86
N ALA A 290 19.90 -7.21 8.18
CA ALA A 290 18.44 -6.97 8.29
C ALA A 290 17.91 -5.75 7.51
N ALA A 291 16.95 -6.02 6.60
CA ALA A 291 16.13 -5.07 5.79
C ALA A 291 16.91 -4.23 4.74
N GLU A 292 16.37 -3.85 3.57
CA GLU A 292 15.23 -4.32 2.75
C GLU A 292 15.43 -3.81 1.30
N GLU A 293 14.73 -4.39 0.32
CA GLU A 293 14.51 -3.94 -1.07
C GLU A 293 15.69 -3.58 -2.02
N GLU A 294 15.76 -4.30 -3.14
CA GLU A 294 16.28 -3.84 -4.45
C GLU A 294 15.18 -3.07 -5.23
N PRO A 295 15.46 -2.43 -6.40
CA PRO A 295 16.75 -2.24 -7.10
C PRO A 295 17.06 -0.77 -7.44
N ALA A 296 18.20 -0.54 -8.12
CA ALA A 296 18.56 0.73 -8.73
C ALA A 296 18.03 0.89 -10.18
N GLU A 297 17.94 2.13 -10.66
CA GLU A 297 18.27 2.50 -12.04
C GLU A 297 19.00 3.86 -12.07
N GLU A 298 19.56 4.21 -13.23
CA GLU A 298 20.79 4.99 -13.34
C GLU A 298 20.65 6.28 -14.19
N SER A 299 21.36 7.34 -13.80
CA SER A 299 21.80 8.47 -14.65
C SER A 299 20.79 9.28 -15.50
N THR A 300 20.80 10.61 -15.33
CA THR A 300 21.25 11.55 -16.41
C THR A 300 21.49 12.96 -15.85
N GLU A 301 22.04 13.84 -16.67
CA GLU A 301 22.79 15.05 -16.28
C GLU A 301 22.01 16.37 -16.44
N GLU A 302 22.58 17.44 -15.86
CA GLU A 302 22.49 18.88 -16.22
C GLU A 302 21.17 19.50 -16.72
N ASP A 303 20.64 20.49 -15.97
CA ASP A 303 20.67 21.90 -16.40
C ASP A 303 20.52 22.84 -15.17
N ALA A 304 20.78 24.15 -15.33
CA ALA A 304 20.90 25.12 -14.26
C ALA A 304 19.73 26.11 -14.17
N SER A 305 19.23 26.35 -12.95
CA SER A 305 18.49 27.58 -12.64
C SER A 305 18.59 27.96 -11.16
N SER A 306 19.63 28.73 -10.82
CA SER A 306 19.73 29.36 -9.50
C SER A 306 18.87 30.63 -9.47
N GLY A 307 17.64 30.50 -8.96
CA GLY A 307 16.75 31.63 -8.71
C GLY A 307 17.17 32.43 -7.47
N PRO A 308 17.18 33.77 -7.50
CA PRO A 308 17.64 34.58 -6.36
C PRO A 308 16.62 34.56 -5.19
N GLU A 309 17.09 34.13 -4.02
CA GLU A 309 16.29 34.08 -2.80
C GLU A 309 16.03 35.49 -2.23
N VAL A 310 14.77 35.92 -2.23
CA VAL A 310 14.36 37.26 -1.75
C VAL A 310 14.20 37.26 -0.23
N THR A 311 15.30 37.51 0.48
CA THR A 311 15.31 37.67 1.94
C THR A 311 14.76 39.04 2.36
N TRP A 312 13.60 39.06 3.01
CA TRP A 312 12.96 40.28 3.50
C TRP A 312 13.68 40.82 4.74
N ARG A 313 14.28 42.01 4.63
CA ARG A 313 14.84 42.74 5.78
C ARG A 313 13.75 43.35 6.64
N SER A 314 13.31 42.63 7.68
CA SER A 314 12.55 43.22 8.78
C SER A 314 13.37 44.34 9.44
N SER A 315 12.90 45.58 9.33
CA SER A 315 13.53 46.77 9.94
C SER A 315 12.47 47.54 10.72
N GLY A 316 12.62 47.58 12.06
CA GLY A 316 11.62 48.03 13.03
C GLY A 316 11.23 46.85 13.95
N ASP A 317 11.70 46.76 15.19
CA ASP A 317 11.61 47.81 16.21
C ASP A 317 12.92 48.01 17.01
N SER A 318 13.17 49.26 17.41
CA SER A 318 14.17 49.60 18.44
C SER A 318 13.79 50.92 19.11
N SER A 319 12.59 50.98 19.70
CA SER A 319 12.18 52.12 20.53
C SER A 319 13.04 52.17 21.80
N ALA A 320 13.86 53.22 21.96
CA ALA A 320 14.77 53.38 23.09
C ALA A 320 14.20 54.31 24.16
N ASP A 321 14.35 53.94 25.44
CA ASP A 321 14.09 54.81 26.59
C ASP A 321 15.15 55.92 26.72
N GLN A 322 14.75 57.18 26.50
CA GLN A 322 15.27 58.39 27.18
C GLN A 322 14.45 59.65 26.88
#